data_AF-M0MX08-F1
#
_entry.id   AF-M0MX08-F1
#
_cell.length_a   1.000
_cell.length_b   1.000
_cell.length_c   1.000
_cell.angle_alpha   90.00
_cell.angle_beta   90.00
_cell.angle_gamma   90.00
#
_symmetry.space_group_name_H-M   'P 1'
#
loop_
_entity.id
_entity.type
_entity.pdbx_description
1 polymer ?
#
loop_
_entity_poly.entity_id
_entity_poly.type
_entity_poly.pdbx_seq_one_letter_code
_entity_poly.pdbx_strand_id
1 'polypeptide(L)'
;MTEIDRVRAEPDLVVTALQQKFLEPNPVGEPAIRVAPDGEAELFVHEDGFEQPAEGVDLHPERFVGDELDLPDPDADLDDEAIEALGERLGSEVRPALRNDVDLNADRDEAEHIVPVEYESNDP
;
A
#
# COMPACT_ATOMS: atom_id res chain seq x y z
N MET A 1 11.93 -11.30 13.88
CA MET A 1 11.63 -10.94 12.48
C MET A 1 12.26 -11.99 11.60
N THR A 2 11.49 -12.58 10.70
CA THR A 2 12.05 -13.11 9.46
C THR A 2 12.69 -11.95 8.73
N GLU A 3 13.97 -12.09 8.41
CA GLU A 3 14.78 -11.01 7.85
C GLU A 3 14.37 -10.86 6.38
N ILE A 4 13.41 -9.96 6.12
CA ILE A 4 12.94 -9.68 4.76
C ILE A 4 14.06 -8.88 4.08
N ASP A 5 14.72 -9.49 3.11
CA ASP A 5 15.82 -8.84 2.39
C ASP A 5 15.34 -7.91 1.25
N ARG A 6 14.12 -8.14 0.75
CA ARG A 6 13.49 -7.45 -0.39
C ARG A 6 11.99 -7.71 -0.40
N VAL A 7 11.21 -6.72 -0.83
CA VAL A 7 9.76 -6.88 -1.09
C VAL A 7 9.54 -7.13 -2.58
N ARG A 8 8.67 -8.06 -2.93
CA ARG A 8 8.18 -8.31 -4.29
C ARG A 8 6.71 -7.94 -4.34
N ALA A 9 6.37 -6.88 -5.05
CA ALA A 9 5.01 -6.37 -5.11
C ALA A 9 4.60 -6.05 -6.55
N GLU A 10 3.36 -6.36 -6.92
CA GLU A 10 2.83 -5.93 -8.20
C GLU A 10 2.38 -4.47 -8.13
N PRO A 11 2.68 -3.63 -9.14
CA PRO A 11 2.15 -2.28 -9.24
C PRO A 11 0.62 -2.22 -9.15
N ASP A 12 -0.06 -3.17 -9.80
CA ASP A 12 -1.51 -3.23 -9.85
C ASP A 12 -2.14 -3.58 -8.51
N LEU A 13 -1.41 -4.32 -7.67
CA LEU A 13 -1.81 -4.62 -6.30
C LEU A 13 -1.79 -3.34 -5.44
N VAL A 14 -0.77 -2.50 -5.57
CA VAL A 14 -0.70 -1.19 -4.88
C VAL A 14 -1.84 -0.27 -5.35
N VAL A 15 -2.06 -0.18 -6.66
CA VAL A 15 -3.18 0.61 -7.23
C VAL A 15 -4.51 0.13 -6.68
N THR A 16 -4.74 -1.18 -6.70
CA THR A 16 -6.00 -1.78 -6.21
C THR A 16 -6.20 -1.49 -4.72
N ALA A 17 -5.16 -1.59 -3.90
CA ALA A 17 -5.24 -1.29 -2.47
C ALA A 17 -5.58 0.18 -2.20
N LEU A 18 -4.95 1.11 -2.94
CA LEU A 18 -5.27 2.55 -2.83
C LEU A 18 -6.70 2.85 -3.27
N GLN A 19 -7.17 2.23 -4.37
CA GLN A 19 -8.56 2.38 -4.82
C GLN A 19 -9.56 1.87 -3.78
N GLN A 20 -9.31 0.69 -3.19
CA GLN A 20 -10.14 0.16 -2.10
C GLN A 20 -10.10 1.04 -0.86
N LYS A 21 -8.99 1.71 -0.58
CA LYS A 21 -8.87 2.60 0.59
C LYS A 21 -9.67 3.89 0.41
N PHE A 22 -9.54 4.54 -0.75
CA PHE A 22 -10.03 5.92 -0.93
C PHE A 22 -11.31 6.04 -1.77
N LEU A 23 -11.55 5.13 -2.73
CA LEU A 23 -12.70 5.21 -3.65
C LEU A 23 -13.81 4.24 -3.29
N GLU A 24 -13.42 3.06 -2.82
CA GLU A 24 -14.35 1.98 -2.46
C GLU A 24 -14.15 1.53 -1.00
N PRO A 25 -14.17 2.47 -0.02
CA PRO A 25 -13.90 2.14 1.38
C PRO A 25 -14.88 1.07 1.85
N ASN A 26 -14.33 -0.10 2.16
CA ASN A 26 -15.11 -1.25 2.57
C ASN A 26 -15.52 -1.09 4.04
N PRO A 27 -16.82 -1.13 4.39
CA PRO A 27 -17.25 -1.06 5.79
C PRO A 27 -16.77 -2.25 6.63
N VAL A 28 -16.28 -3.30 5.97
CA VAL A 28 -15.77 -4.51 6.61
C VAL A 28 -14.33 -4.29 7.09
N GLY A 29 -13.51 -3.43 6.48
CA GLY A 29 -12.12 -3.30 6.88
C GLY A 29 -11.23 -2.42 6.01
N GLU A 30 -10.01 -2.17 6.49
CA GLU A 30 -9.00 -1.38 5.79
C GLU A 30 -8.07 -2.27 4.94
N PRO A 31 -7.80 -1.89 3.67
CA PRO A 31 -6.86 -2.63 2.84
C PRO A 31 -5.41 -2.38 3.27
N ALA A 32 -4.61 -3.44 3.25
CA ALA A 32 -3.19 -3.43 3.54
C ALA A 32 -2.43 -4.30 2.52
N ILE A 33 -1.14 -4.02 2.38
CA ILE A 33 -0.21 -4.86 1.66
C ILE A 33 0.50 -5.73 2.67
N ARG A 34 0.18 -7.03 2.68
CA ARG A 34 0.87 -8.01 3.53
C ARG A 34 2.15 -8.44 2.83
N VAL A 35 3.28 -8.27 3.49
CA VAL A 35 4.57 -8.79 3.05
C VAL A 35 4.89 -10.03 3.89
N ALA A 36 4.93 -11.18 3.22
CA ALA A 36 5.27 -12.45 3.81
C ALA A 36 6.77 -12.49 4.22
N PRO A 37 7.16 -13.44 5.10
CA PRO A 37 8.55 -13.64 5.52
C PRO A 37 9.60 -13.80 4.42
N ASP A 38 9.20 -14.24 3.23
CA ASP A 38 10.05 -14.43 2.06
C ASP A 38 10.08 -13.20 1.14
N GLY A 39 9.35 -12.14 1.49
CA GLY A 39 9.27 -10.89 0.76
C GLY A 39 8.11 -10.79 -0.23
N GLU A 40 7.32 -11.84 -0.43
CA GLU A 40 6.15 -11.79 -1.33
C GLU A 40 5.05 -10.89 -0.76
N ALA A 41 4.53 -9.97 -1.58
CA ALA A 41 3.47 -9.05 -1.19
C ALA A 41 2.10 -9.48 -1.73
N GLU A 42 1.08 -9.46 -0.88
CA GLU A 42 -0.31 -9.76 -1.23
C GLU A 42 -1.28 -8.68 -0.71
N LEU A 43 -2.43 -8.54 -1.37
CA LEU A 43 -3.51 -7.67 -0.90
C LEU A 43 -4.25 -8.36 0.25
N PHE A 44 -4.34 -7.69 1.38
CA PHE A 44 -5.06 -8.15 2.56
C PHE A 44 -6.06 -7.08 3.03
N VAL A 45 -7.12 -7.48 3.72
CA VAL A 45 -8.12 -6.56 4.31
C VAL A 45 -8.23 -6.86 5.80
N HIS A 46 -7.99 -5.84 6.62
CA HIS A 46 -8.13 -5.91 8.08
C HIS A 46 -9.58 -5.69 8.50
N GLU A 47 -10.27 -6.77 8.88
CA GLU A 47 -11.69 -6.67 9.23
C GLU A 47 -11.95 -6.05 10.62
N ASP A 48 -10.98 -6.17 11.54
CA ASP A 48 -11.09 -5.74 12.94
C ASP A 48 -10.05 -4.67 13.33
N GLY A 49 -9.61 -3.88 12.34
CA GLY A 49 -8.57 -2.85 12.50
C GLY A 49 -7.16 -3.34 12.16
N PHE A 50 -6.28 -2.38 11.91
CA PHE A 50 -4.91 -2.64 11.45
C PHE A 50 -4.06 -3.27 12.57
N GLU A 51 -3.83 -4.58 12.48
CA GLU A 51 -3.04 -5.35 13.45
C GLU A 51 -1.93 -6.12 12.73
N GLN A 52 -0.70 -5.99 13.23
CA GLN A 52 0.45 -6.66 12.64
C GLN A 52 0.36 -8.19 12.75
N PRO A 53 0.71 -8.94 11.69
CA PRO A 53 0.67 -10.39 11.72
C PRO A 53 1.79 -10.96 12.60
N ALA A 54 1.63 -12.21 13.04
CA ALA A 54 2.64 -12.91 13.84
C ALA A 54 3.95 -13.16 13.05
N GLU A 55 3.84 -13.30 11.73
CA GLU A 55 4.96 -13.47 10.79
C GLU A 55 4.77 -12.52 9.60
N GLY A 56 5.86 -11.91 9.13
CA GLY A 56 5.80 -10.86 8.10
C GLY A 56 5.45 -9.49 8.66
N VAL A 57 4.87 -8.65 7.81
CA VAL A 57 4.43 -7.29 8.12
C VAL A 57 3.23 -6.91 7.25
N ASP A 58 2.25 -6.26 7.83
CA ASP A 58 1.19 -5.60 7.08
C ASP A 58 1.53 -4.10 6.98
N LEU A 59 1.46 -3.55 5.77
CA LEU A 59 1.81 -2.17 5.47
C LEU A 59 0.64 -1.44 4.84
N HIS A 60 0.46 -0.18 5.21
CA HIS A 60 -0.49 0.66 4.50
C HIS A 60 -0.05 0.91 3.04
N PRO A 61 -0.98 0.89 2.06
CA PRO A 61 -0.62 0.96 0.64
C PRO A 61 0.04 2.28 0.23
N GLU A 62 -0.25 3.39 0.91
CA GLU A 62 0.41 4.67 0.70
C GLU A 62 1.93 4.63 0.91
N ARG A 63 2.47 3.63 1.63
CA ARG A 63 3.92 3.49 1.84
C ARG A 63 4.68 3.11 0.58
N PHE A 64 3.99 2.55 -0.40
CA PHE A 64 4.58 2.13 -1.68
C PHE A 64 4.66 3.27 -2.70
N VAL A 65 4.06 4.43 -2.40
CA VAL A 65 4.09 5.61 -3.27
C VAL A 65 4.86 6.75 -2.60
N GLY A 66 5.42 7.65 -3.42
CA GLY A 66 6.08 8.86 -2.95
C GLY A 66 5.10 9.94 -2.53
N ASP A 67 5.60 10.93 -1.79
CA ASP A 67 4.84 12.13 -1.38
C ASP A 67 4.37 13.00 -2.57
N GLU A 68 4.81 12.68 -3.79
CA GLU A 68 4.35 13.31 -5.02
C GLU A 68 2.90 12.94 -5.38
N LEU A 69 2.44 11.78 -4.93
CA LEU A 69 1.04 11.39 -5.06
C LEU A 69 0.27 12.05 -3.91
N ASP A 70 -0.30 13.24 -4.18
CA ASP A 70 -1.11 14.01 -3.22
C ASP A 70 -2.40 13.24 -2.86
N LEU A 71 -2.25 12.27 -1.95
CA LEU A 71 -3.31 11.43 -1.43
C LEU A 71 -4.08 12.19 -0.34
N PRO A 72 -5.41 12.12 -0.34
CA PRO A 72 -6.21 12.75 0.71
C PRO A 72 -6.00 12.03 2.05
N ASP A 73 -6.42 12.69 3.14
CA ASP A 73 -6.56 12.00 4.42
C ASP A 73 -7.53 10.80 4.26
N PRO A 74 -7.27 9.65 4.91
CA PRO A 74 -8.12 8.46 4.79
C PRO A 74 -9.56 8.70 5.28
N ASP A 75 -9.75 9.63 6.22
CA ASP A 75 -11.06 10.04 6.74
C ASP A 75 -11.59 11.32 6.07
N ALA A 76 -11.01 11.74 4.94
CA ALA A 76 -11.50 12.92 4.22
C ALA A 76 -12.88 12.65 3.62
N ASP A 77 -13.84 13.52 3.93
CA ASP A 77 -15.13 13.56 3.24
C ASP A 77 -14.92 14.12 1.82
N LEU A 78 -14.70 13.23 0.85
CA LEU A 78 -14.57 13.59 -0.57
C LEU A 78 -15.95 13.71 -1.23
N ASP A 79 -16.11 14.72 -2.08
CA ASP A 79 -17.29 14.85 -2.94
C ASP A 79 -17.12 14.06 -4.24
N ASP A 80 -18.21 13.91 -5.02
CA ASP A 80 -18.21 13.12 -6.25
C ASP A 80 -17.15 13.59 -7.27
N GLU A 81 -16.90 14.90 -7.34
CA GLU A 81 -15.88 15.50 -8.24
C GLU A 81 -14.47 15.15 -7.78
N ALA A 82 -14.19 15.21 -6.47
CA ALA A 82 -12.92 14.82 -5.89
C ALA A 82 -12.67 13.30 -6.02
N ILE A 83 -13.71 12.48 -5.86
CA ILE A 83 -13.63 11.01 -6.07
C ILE A 83 -13.28 10.69 -7.52
N GLU A 84 -13.94 11.32 -8.49
CA GLU A 84 -13.65 11.11 -9.91
C GLU A 84 -12.21 11.50 -10.25
N ALA A 85 -11.78 12.69 -9.82
CA ALA A 85 -10.41 13.17 -10.03
C ALA A 85 -9.36 12.26 -9.37
N LEU A 86 -9.63 11.76 -8.16
CA LEU A 86 -8.75 10.82 -7.48
C LEU A 86 -8.67 9.48 -8.22
N GLY A 87 -9.79 8.97 -8.74
CA GLY A 87 -9.81 7.75 -9.55
C GLY A 87 -8.94 7.84 -10.80
N GLU A 88 -9.04 8.94 -11.54
CA GLU A 88 -8.19 9.19 -12.72
C GLU A 88 -6.70 9.26 -12.35
N ARG A 89 -6.38 9.94 -11.24
CA ARG A 89 -5.00 10.05 -10.73
C ARG A 89 -4.46 8.70 -10.29
N LEU A 90 -5.21 7.93 -9.51
CA LEU A 90 -4.77 6.60 -9.06
C LEU A 90 -4.51 5.65 -10.25
N GLY A 91 -5.29 5.76 -11.32
CA GLY A 91 -5.10 4.95 -12.53
C GLY A 91 -3.90 5.36 -13.40
N SER A 92 -3.40 6.59 -13.30
CA SER A 92 -2.38 7.13 -14.21
C SER A 92 -1.07 7.56 -13.54
N GLU A 93 -1.12 8.03 -12.29
CA GLU A 93 0.00 8.62 -11.55
C GLU A 93 0.61 7.68 -10.51
N VAL A 94 -0.10 6.64 -10.06
CA VAL A 94 0.46 5.71 -9.04
C VAL A 94 1.69 4.98 -9.56
N ARG A 95 1.61 4.38 -10.76
CA ARG A 95 2.73 3.62 -11.36
C ARG A 95 4.03 4.43 -11.45
N PRO A 96 4.05 5.69 -11.95
CA PRO A 96 5.26 6.50 -11.94
C PRO A 96 5.68 6.98 -10.54
N ALA A 97 4.75 7.09 -9.58
CA ALA A 97 5.02 7.50 -8.20
C ALA A 97 5.50 6.36 -7.28
N LEU A 98 5.61 5.12 -7.78
CA LEU A 98 6.05 3.96 -7.01
C LEU A 98 7.50 4.13 -6.53
N ARG A 99 7.73 3.85 -5.24
CA ARG A 99 9.06 3.93 -4.61
C ARG A 99 9.86 2.64 -4.81
N ASN A 100 11.17 2.77 -4.92
CA ASN A 100 12.06 1.58 -5.05
C ASN A 100 12.45 0.98 -3.68
N ASP A 101 11.95 1.55 -2.59
CA ASP A 101 12.25 1.18 -1.20
C ASP A 101 11.02 1.44 -0.33
N VAL A 102 10.83 0.59 0.68
CA VAL A 102 9.75 0.70 1.66
C VAL A 102 10.28 0.40 3.07
N ASP A 103 9.80 1.15 4.06
CA ASP A 103 10.09 0.92 5.47
C ASP A 103 9.12 -0.12 6.04
N LEU A 104 9.65 -1.28 6.43
CA LEU A 104 8.87 -2.38 7.01
C LEU A 104 8.42 -2.10 8.44
N ASN A 105 9.01 -1.11 9.12
CA ASN A 105 8.64 -0.77 10.49
C ASN A 105 7.84 0.53 10.58
N ALA A 106 7.41 1.09 9.45
CA ALA A 106 6.76 2.40 9.41
C ALA A 106 5.45 2.46 10.22
N ASP A 107 4.82 1.30 10.43
CA ASP A 107 3.58 1.13 11.19
C ASP A 107 3.84 0.41 12.53
N ARG A 108 5.10 0.42 13.02
CA ARG A 108 5.55 -0.16 14.29
C ARG A 108 6.37 0.84 15.11
N ASP A 109 6.35 0.70 16.43
CA ASP A 109 7.27 1.40 17.35
C ASP A 109 8.66 0.72 17.38
N GLU A 110 9.25 0.50 16.21
CA GLU A 110 10.58 -0.13 16.05
C GLU A 110 11.52 0.80 15.26
N ALA A 111 12.81 0.48 15.21
CA ALA A 111 13.74 1.25 14.39
C ALA A 111 13.42 1.07 12.89
N GLU A 112 13.49 2.13 12.09
CA GLU A 112 13.25 2.09 10.64
C GLU A 112 14.05 0.95 9.98
N HIS A 113 13.36 0.10 9.23
CA HIS A 113 13.96 -1.02 8.51
C HIS A 113 13.53 -0.98 7.04
N ILE A 114 14.34 -0.28 6.24
CA ILE A 114 14.06 0.00 4.84
C ILE A 114 14.62 -1.12 3.97
N VAL A 115 13.79 -1.65 3.07
CA VAL A 115 14.16 -2.72 2.14
C VAL A 115 13.80 -2.33 0.70
N PRO A 116 14.54 -2.81 -0.31
CA PRO A 116 14.20 -2.54 -1.70
C PRO A 116 12.90 -3.23 -2.12
N VAL A 117 12.12 -2.56 -2.96
CA VAL A 117 10.92 -3.12 -3.60
C VAL A 117 11.25 -3.50 -5.05
N GLU A 118 10.95 -4.74 -5.40
CA GLU A 118 10.99 -5.25 -6.77
C GLU A 118 9.56 -5.32 -7.29
N TYR A 119 9.30 -4.51 -8.31
CA TYR A 119 8.04 -4.58 -9.03
C TYR A 119 8.13 -5.65 -10.10
N GLU A 120 7.22 -6.63 -10.06
CA GLU A 120 7.05 -7.49 -11.22
C GLU A 120 6.64 -6.60 -12.39
N SER A 121 7.47 -6.64 -13.44
CA SER A 121 7.21 -5.88 -14.65
C SER A 121 5.96 -6.49 -15.30
N ASN A 122 4.81 -5.88 -15.06
CA ASN A 122 3.64 -6.02 -15.92
C ASN A 122 3.93 -5.25 -17.23
N ASP A 123 5.00 -5.64 -17.93
CA ASP A 123 5.23 -5.25 -19.32
C ASP A 123 4.13 -5.94 -20.15
N PRO A 124 3.37 -5.19 -20.96
CA PRO A 124 2.29 -5.74 -21.78
C PRO A 124 2.77 -6.72 -22.87
#